data_AF-A0A438C3G7-F1
#
_entry.id   AF-A0A438C3G7-F1
#
_cell.length_a   1.000
_cell.length_b   1.000
_cell.length_c   1.000
_cell.angle_alpha   90.00
_cell.angle_beta   90.00
_cell.angle_gamma   90.00
#
_symmetry.space_group_name_H-M   'P 1'
#
loop_
_entity.id
_entity.type
_entity.pdbx_description
1 polymer ?
#
loop_
_entity_poly.entity_id
_entity_poly.type
_entity_poly.pdbx_seq_one_letter_code
_entity_poly.pdbx_strand_id
1 'polypeptide(L)'
;MANAHKKSNWLRKIKINEVWCTEENEIQESVAKAFQSLLSKPSDWHLSLAGLDFDRLGNEDAAKLEVAFSEEEVFLALCEQNGDKVPRLDEFTIAFWQFNKDFVKEECIGFFQRIP
;
A
#
# COMPACT_ATOMS: atom_id res chain seq x y z
N MET A 1 -7.83 23.95 4.14
CA MET A 1 -6.98 24.72 3.20
C MET A 1 -5.50 24.40 3.50
N ALA A 2 -5.07 23.17 3.22
CA ALA A 2 -3.77 22.63 3.65
C ALA A 2 -2.77 22.41 2.49
N ASN A 3 -3.23 22.46 1.23
CA ASN A 3 -2.41 22.15 0.06
C ASN A 3 -1.57 23.31 -0.51
N ALA A 4 -1.54 24.48 0.14
CA ALA A 4 -0.80 25.65 -0.36
C ALA A 4 0.74 25.48 -0.28
N HIS A 5 1.25 24.48 0.45
CA HIS A 5 2.68 24.24 0.66
C HIS A 5 3.17 22.90 0.08
N LYS A 6 2.59 22.42 -1.02
CA LYS A 6 3.18 21.29 -1.76
C LYS A 6 4.48 21.77 -2.42
N LYS A 7 5.61 21.65 -1.70
CA LYS A 7 6.95 21.84 -2.29
C LYS A 7 7.16 20.75 -3.33
N SER A 8 7.01 21.11 -4.60
CA SER A 8 7.40 20.24 -5.71
C SER A 8 8.93 20.16 -5.75
N ASN A 9 9.49 19.11 -5.15
CA ASN A 9 10.92 18.86 -5.20
C ASN A 9 11.26 18.22 -6.55
N TRP A 10 11.64 19.06 -7.51
CA TRP A 10 12.17 18.59 -8.79
C TRP A 10 13.62 18.12 -8.60
N LEU A 11 13.90 16.89 -9.00
CA LEU A 11 15.23 16.31 -8.93
C LEU A 11 16.10 16.90 -10.06
N ARG A 12 16.93 17.89 -9.73
CA ARG A 12 17.71 18.65 -10.72
C ARG A 12 18.95 17.91 -11.26
N LYS A 13 19.48 16.96 -10.48
CA LYS A 13 20.62 16.12 -10.84
C LYS A 13 20.72 14.91 -9.91
N ILE A 14 21.26 13.82 -10.39
CA ILE A 14 21.53 12.60 -9.60
C ILE A 14 22.92 12.06 -9.91
N LYS A 15 23.53 11.36 -8.95
CA LYS A 15 24.81 10.68 -9.14
C LYS A 15 24.59 9.17 -9.07
N ILE A 16 24.82 8.45 -10.16
CA ILE A 16 24.66 6.99 -10.26
C ILE A 16 25.98 6.42 -10.79
N ASN A 17 26.54 5.41 -10.10
CA ASN A 17 27.84 4.80 -10.46
C ASN A 17 28.94 5.84 -10.72
N GLU A 18 29.03 6.84 -9.83
CA GLU A 18 29.97 7.96 -9.90
C GLU A 18 29.75 8.99 -11.01
N VAL A 19 28.79 8.79 -11.90
CA VAL A 19 28.45 9.71 -12.99
C VAL A 19 27.29 10.62 -12.59
N TRP A 20 27.41 11.92 -12.89
CA TRP A 20 26.33 12.89 -12.70
C TRP A 20 25.41 12.91 -13.93
N CYS A 21 24.11 12.70 -13.71
CA CYS A 21 23.06 12.91 -14.70
C CYS A 21 22.32 14.22 -14.37
N THR A 22 22.14 15.07 -15.35
CA THR A 22 21.52 16.40 -15.19
C THR A 22 20.34 16.64 -16.11
N GLU A 23 20.28 15.95 -17.25
CA GLU A 23 19.13 16.02 -18.14
C GLU A 23 18.00 15.10 -17.66
N GLU A 24 16.76 15.53 -17.83
CA GLU A 24 15.58 14.81 -17.32
C GLU A 24 15.48 13.37 -17.90
N ASN A 25 15.69 13.22 -19.20
CA ASN A 25 15.68 11.92 -19.87
C ASN A 25 16.80 11.01 -19.35
N GLU A 26 18.01 11.56 -19.15
CA GLU A 26 19.14 10.82 -18.58
C GLU A 26 18.88 10.42 -17.13
N ILE A 27 18.29 11.30 -16.33
CA ILE A 27 17.90 11.01 -14.95
C ILE A 27 16.88 9.87 -14.94
N GLN A 28 15.84 9.94 -15.77
CA GLN A 28 14.81 8.90 -15.84
C GLN A 28 15.40 7.55 -16.27
N GLU A 29 16.20 7.53 -17.35
CA GLU A 29 16.81 6.30 -17.86
C GLU A 29 17.82 5.70 -16.87
N SER A 30 18.67 6.54 -16.27
CA SER A 30 19.67 6.10 -15.31
C SER A 30 19.03 5.54 -14.03
N VAL A 31 17.94 6.15 -13.55
CA VAL A 31 17.16 5.64 -12.43
C VAL A 31 16.52 4.30 -12.79
N ALA A 32 15.81 4.22 -13.92
CA ALA A 32 15.16 2.99 -14.37
C ALA A 32 16.16 1.84 -14.48
N LYS A 33 17.32 2.09 -15.08
CA LYS A 33 18.40 1.12 -15.25
C LYS A 33 19.03 0.69 -13.92
N ALA A 34 19.24 1.63 -12.99
CA ALA A 34 19.75 1.32 -11.65
C ALA A 34 18.78 0.41 -10.87
N PHE A 35 17.48 0.72 -10.92
CA PHE A 35 16.45 -0.13 -10.29
C PHE A 35 16.32 -1.48 -10.98
N GLN A 36 16.33 -1.53 -12.32
CA GLN A 36 16.31 -2.79 -13.05
C GLN A 36 17.51 -3.67 -12.65
N SER A 37 18.70 -3.08 -12.55
CA SER A 37 19.91 -3.80 -12.10
C SER A 37 19.77 -4.28 -10.64
N LEU A 38 19.23 -3.44 -9.76
CA LEU A 38 18.99 -3.80 -8.36
C LEU A 38 18.00 -4.96 -8.24
N LEU A 39 16.91 -4.92 -8.99
CA LEU A 39 15.84 -5.92 -8.97
C LEU A 39 16.19 -7.21 -9.73
N SER A 40 17.12 -7.14 -10.69
CA SER A 40 17.58 -8.33 -11.45
C SER A 40 18.67 -9.12 -10.72
N LYS A 41 19.28 -8.57 -9.67
CA LYS A 41 20.22 -9.33 -8.83
C LYS A 41 19.43 -10.39 -8.05
N PRO A 42 19.87 -11.67 -8.06
CA PRO A 42 19.25 -12.68 -7.22
C PRO A 42 19.29 -12.18 -5.77
N SER A 43 18.13 -12.23 -5.13
CA SER A 43 17.91 -11.58 -3.84
C SER A 43 18.63 -12.35 -2.72
N ASP A 44 19.88 -11.98 -2.44
CA ASP A 44 20.56 -12.35 -1.18
C ASP A 44 19.99 -11.55 0.02
N TRP A 45 19.17 -10.53 -0.24
CA TRP A 45 18.47 -9.76 0.80
C TRP A 45 17.14 -10.40 1.21
N HIS A 46 16.63 -11.38 0.46
CA HIS A 46 15.55 -12.22 0.94
C HIS A 46 16.12 -13.00 2.12
N LEU A 47 15.65 -12.68 3.33
CA LEU A 47 15.73 -13.63 4.43
C LEU A 47 15.18 -14.94 3.88
N SER A 48 16.08 -15.92 3.72
CA SER A 48 15.69 -17.25 3.28
C SER A 48 14.72 -17.77 4.33
N LEU A 49 13.43 -17.74 3.99
CA LEU A 49 12.38 -18.37 4.78
C LEU A 49 12.50 -19.90 4.70
N ALA A 50 13.34 -20.42 3.79
CA ALA A 50 13.67 -21.83 3.73
C ALA A 50 14.40 -22.23 5.03
N GLY A 51 13.80 -23.16 5.78
CA GLY A 51 14.32 -23.66 7.05
C GLY A 51 13.74 -22.98 8.28
N LEU A 52 12.91 -21.93 8.13
CA LEU A 52 12.11 -21.41 9.23
C LEU A 52 10.82 -22.21 9.33
N ASP A 53 10.58 -22.79 10.50
CA ASP A 53 9.32 -23.46 10.81
C ASP A 53 8.30 -22.39 11.22
N PHE A 54 7.27 -22.23 10.39
CA PHE A 54 6.16 -21.34 10.68
C PHE A 54 4.96 -22.18 11.07
N ASP A 55 4.27 -21.78 12.13
CA ASP A 55 2.95 -22.30 12.42
C ASP A 55 2.05 -22.06 11.20
N ARG A 56 1.59 -23.14 10.59
CA ARG A 56 0.69 -23.08 9.44
C ARG A 56 -0.74 -23.13 9.97
N LEU A 57 -1.59 -22.28 9.40
CA LEU A 57 -3.03 -22.40 9.59
C LEU A 57 -3.48 -23.81 9.19
N GLY A 58 -4.43 -24.37 9.94
CA GLY A 58 -5.08 -25.61 9.56
C GLY A 58 -5.78 -25.45 8.21
N ASN A 59 -5.95 -26.56 7.47
CA ASN A 59 -6.54 -26.54 6.13
C ASN A 59 -7.91 -25.84 6.08
N GLU A 60 -8.71 -25.98 7.14
CA GLU A 60 -10.03 -25.34 7.22
C GLU A 60 -9.93 -23.82 7.36
N ASP A 61 -9.04 -23.33 8.21
CA ASP A 61 -8.86 -21.89 8.40
C ASP A 61 -8.18 -21.25 7.20
N ALA A 62 -7.25 -21.96 6.56
CA ALA A 62 -6.69 -21.55 5.28
C ALA A 62 -7.76 -21.44 4.19
N ALA A 63 -8.65 -22.44 4.09
CA ALA A 63 -9.75 -22.40 3.12
C ALA A 63 -10.73 -21.24 3.39
N LYS A 64 -10.99 -20.89 4.66
CA LYS A 64 -11.83 -19.72 5.01
C LYS A 64 -11.24 -18.39 4.51
N LEU A 65 -9.92 -18.27 4.43
CA LEU A 65 -9.26 -17.07 3.90
C LEU A 65 -9.36 -16.95 2.37
N GLU A 66 -9.64 -18.04 1.67
CA GLU A 66 -9.85 -18.03 0.21
C GLU A 66 -11.30 -17.68 -0.17
N VAL A 67 -12.22 -17.68 0.80
CA VAL A 67 -13.62 -17.29 0.59
C VAL A 67 -13.74 -15.77 0.58
N ALA A 68 -14.57 -15.24 -0.32
CA ALA A 68 -14.88 -13.82 -0.35
C ALA A 68 -15.61 -13.40 0.93
N PHE A 69 -15.24 -12.26 1.50
CA PHE A 69 -15.94 -11.68 2.64
C PHE A 69 -17.37 -11.30 2.27
N SER A 70 -18.30 -11.54 3.20
CA SER A 70 -19.66 -11.04 3.11
C SER A 70 -19.72 -9.53 3.40
N GLU A 71 -20.79 -8.88 2.93
CA GLU A 71 -21.04 -7.46 3.22
C GLU A 71 -21.13 -7.21 4.72
N GLU A 72 -21.80 -8.10 5.44
CA GLU A 72 -21.96 -8.04 6.89
C GLU A 72 -20.63 -8.15 7.62
N GLU A 73 -19.74 -9.07 7.21
CA GLU A 73 -18.41 -9.20 7.81
C GLU A 73 -17.56 -7.95 7.59
N VAL A 74 -17.55 -7.41 6.37
CA VAL A 74 -16.83 -6.15 6.07
C VAL A 74 -17.39 -5.01 6.90
N PHE A 75 -18.71 -4.90 7.01
CA PHE A 75 -19.37 -3.85 7.78
C PHE A 75 -19.09 -3.96 9.29
N LEU A 76 -19.13 -5.17 9.84
CA LEU A 76 -18.82 -5.43 11.24
C LEU A 76 -17.36 -5.11 11.54
N ALA A 77 -16.42 -5.55 10.70
CA ALA A 77 -15.00 -5.23 10.86
C ALA A 77 -14.71 -3.72 10.84
N LEU A 78 -15.41 -2.97 9.97
CA LEU A 78 -15.35 -1.50 9.96
C LEU A 78 -15.96 -0.88 11.21
N CYS A 79 -17.03 -1.49 11.75
CA CYS A 79 -17.69 -0.99 12.95
C CYS A 79 -16.90 -1.27 14.23
N GLU A 80 -16.22 -2.40 14.31
CA GLU A 80 -15.37 -2.82 15.42
C GLU A 80 -14.00 -2.11 15.43
N GLN A 81 -13.69 -1.33 14.39
CA GLN A 81 -12.49 -0.50 14.36
C GLN A 81 -12.58 0.64 15.39
N ASN A 82 -12.30 0.30 16.65
CA ASN A 82 -12.13 1.19 17.78
C ASN A 82 -10.63 1.28 18.05
N GLY A 83 -9.93 2.21 17.40
CA GLY A 83 -8.48 2.28 17.56
C GLY A 83 -7.90 3.64 17.23
N ASP A 84 -7.09 4.14 18.15
CA ASP A 84 -6.25 5.33 18.12
C ASP A 84 -5.30 5.37 16.90
N LYS A 85 -5.83 5.57 15.69
CA LYS A 85 -5.01 5.98 14.55
C LYS A 85 -4.72 7.46 14.70
N VAL A 86 -3.45 7.76 14.97
CA VAL A 86 -2.88 9.08 14.74
C VAL A 86 -3.31 9.53 13.33
N PRO A 87 -3.90 10.73 13.16
CA PRO A 87 -4.33 11.20 11.86
C PRO A 87 -3.14 11.11 10.89
N ARG A 88 -3.23 10.23 9.88
CA ARG A 88 -2.28 10.25 8.79
C ARG A 88 -2.68 11.34 7.80
N LEU A 89 -1.77 11.61 6.87
CA LEU A 89 -1.71 12.75 5.95
C LEU A 89 -2.96 12.96 5.06
N ASP A 90 -3.90 12.03 5.11
CA ASP A 90 -5.18 11.97 4.42
C ASP A 90 -6.30 12.79 5.10
N GLU A 91 -6.04 13.45 6.24
CA GLU A 91 -6.94 14.39 6.95
C GLU A 91 -8.25 13.80 7.50
N PHE A 92 -8.62 12.56 7.13
CA PHE A 92 -9.82 11.90 7.63
C PHE A 92 -9.51 11.07 8.89
N THR A 93 -10.12 11.47 10.01
CA THR A 93 -10.05 10.72 11.27
C THR A 93 -10.96 9.49 11.23
N ILE A 94 -10.71 8.49 12.07
CA ILE A 94 -11.64 7.35 12.21
C ILE A 94 -13.04 7.83 12.60
N ALA A 95 -13.16 8.91 13.36
CA ALA A 95 -14.46 9.52 13.69
C ALA A 95 -15.22 9.99 12.43
N PHE A 96 -14.54 10.50 11.40
CA PHE A 96 -15.17 10.85 10.12
C PHE A 96 -15.74 9.62 9.42
N TRP A 97 -14.98 8.52 9.36
CA TRP A 97 -15.44 7.25 8.80
C TRP A 97 -16.59 6.66 9.61
N GLN A 98 -16.55 6.81 10.93
CA GLN A 98 -17.61 6.37 11.82
C GLN A 98 -18.90 7.19 11.67
N PHE A 99 -18.78 8.50 11.44
CA PHE A 99 -19.92 9.39 11.21
C PHE A 99 -20.58 9.16 9.84
N ASN A 100 -19.78 8.85 8.82
CA ASN A 100 -20.27 8.64 7.45
C ASN A 100 -20.44 7.16 7.09
N LYS A 101 -20.59 6.26 8.08
CA LYS A 101 -20.65 4.80 7.85
C LYS A 101 -21.71 4.40 6.84
N ASP A 102 -22.91 4.98 6.91
CA ASP A 102 -24.02 4.62 6.02
C ASP A 102 -23.73 5.00 4.55
N PHE A 103 -23.12 6.17 4.34
CA PHE A 103 -22.70 6.64 3.01
C PHE A 103 -21.56 5.80 2.45
N VAL A 104 -20.53 5.55 3.27
CA VAL A 104 -19.35 4.76 2.90
C VAL A 104 -19.74 3.30 2.62
N LYS A 105 -20.70 2.76 3.36
CA LYS A 105 -21.26 1.42 3.14
C LYS A 105 -21.76 1.29 1.70
N GLU A 106 -22.64 2.19 1.25
CA GLU A 106 -23.21 2.14 -0.11
C GLU A 106 -22.13 2.24 -1.21
N GLU A 107 -21.16 3.16 -1.07
CA GLU A 107 -20.07 3.29 -2.04
C GLU A 107 -19.13 2.07 -2.05
N CYS A 108 -18.73 1.57 -0.88
CA CYS A 108 -17.83 0.43 -0.79
C CYS A 108 -18.46 -0.86 -1.34
N ILE A 109 -19.71 -1.14 -0.99
CA ILE A 109 -20.41 -2.32 -1.53
C ILE A 109 -20.58 -2.22 -3.03
N GLY A 110 -20.98 -1.04 -3.52
CA GLY A 110 -21.09 -0.77 -4.95
C GLY A 110 -19.75 -0.93 -5.69
N PHE A 111 -18.62 -0.64 -5.04
CA PHE A 111 -17.29 -0.87 -5.58
C PHE A 111 -16.96 -2.37 -5.68
N PHE A 112 -17.18 -3.14 -4.62
CA PHE A 112 -16.88 -4.58 -4.61
C PHE A 112 -17.79 -5.38 -5.56
N GLN A 113 -19.04 -4.96 -5.76
CA GLN A 113 -19.95 -5.56 -6.75
C GLN A 113 -19.58 -5.26 -8.21
N ARG A 114 -18.70 -4.28 -8.45
CA ARG A 114 -18.23 -3.90 -9.80
C ARG A 114 -16.92 -4.56 -10.20
N ILE A 115 -16.25 -5.25 -9.27
CA ILE A 115 -15.03 -5.99 -9.55
C ILE A 115 -15.46 -7.39 -10.03
N PRO A 116 -15.07 -7.81 -11.25
CA PRO A 116 -15.44 -9.11 -11.82
C PRO A 116 -14.78 -10.29 -11.11
#